data_AF-A0A0D2R5R6-F1
#
_entry.id   AF-A0A0D2R5R6-F1
#
_cell.length_a   1.000
_cell.length_b   1.000
_cell.length_c   1.000
_cell.angle_alpha   90.00
_cell.angle_beta   90.00
_cell.angle_gamma   90.00
#
_symmetry.space_group_name_H-M   'P 1'
#
loop_
_entity.id
_entity.type
_entity.pdbx_description
1 polymer ?
#
loop_
_entity_poly.entity_id
_entity_poly.type
_entity_poly.pdbx_seq_one_letter_code
_entity_poly.pdbx_strand_id
1 'polypeptide(L)'
;MSNLGDDFSQFDISKEEKDKLVAEVVRYILFKTHQNSGCPIKREELSQLVTKNYRHRSLPAYIINEAKAKLSTIFGYELRELQRSRPSSTSHSRLSQQSGVDAKSYVIISQLPAEVYKKYVEDVNTSHLTGFTFVAISIVQLAGGKIAEDNLWHHLKRMGLHETDENHPVLGNVKQIFAERQGQWP
;
A
#
# COMPACT_ATOMS: atom_id res chain seq x y z
N MET A 1 -28.12 10.18 20.15
CA MET A 1 -27.80 8.77 20.40
C MET A 1 -28.38 7.97 19.25
N SER A 2 -27.57 7.67 18.24
CA SER A 2 -28.01 6.96 17.02
C SER A 2 -27.92 5.45 17.24
N ASN A 3 -29.02 4.77 16.94
CA ASN A 3 -29.27 3.35 17.17
C ASN A 3 -28.25 2.48 16.42
N LEU A 4 -27.34 1.82 17.16
CA LEU A 4 -26.40 0.81 16.63
C LEU A 4 -27.02 -0.59 16.55
N GLY A 5 -28.32 -0.72 16.84
CA GLY A 5 -29.03 -2.00 16.98
C GLY A 5 -29.62 -2.60 15.70
N ASP A 6 -29.76 -1.82 14.62
CA ASP A 6 -30.60 -2.23 13.48
C ASP A 6 -29.83 -2.78 12.27
N ASP A 7 -28.49 -2.78 12.30
CA ASP A 7 -27.64 -3.13 11.14
C ASP A 7 -27.37 -4.65 11.03
N PHE A 8 -27.74 -5.44 12.05
CA PHE A 8 -27.37 -6.86 12.16
C PHE A 8 -28.23 -7.80 11.30
N SER A 9 -29.41 -7.37 10.86
CA SER A 9 -30.37 -8.19 10.11
C SER A 9 -30.16 -8.17 8.59
N GLN A 10 -29.24 -7.34 8.08
CA GLN A 10 -29.11 -7.12 6.64
C GLN A 10 -28.44 -8.29 5.89
N PHE A 11 -27.65 -9.11 6.59
CA PHE A 11 -26.74 -10.07 5.95
C PHE A 11 -27.01 -11.54 6.28
N ASP A 12 -28.03 -11.84 7.10
CA ASP A 12 -28.34 -13.19 7.60
C ASP A 12 -27.12 -13.92 8.21
N ILE A 13 -26.24 -13.20 8.90
CA ILE A 13 -25.08 -13.77 9.62
C ILE A 13 -25.12 -13.40 11.09
N SER A 14 -24.61 -14.30 11.94
CA SER A 14 -24.49 -14.03 13.37
C SER A 14 -23.44 -12.95 13.64
N LYS A 15 -23.52 -12.32 14.82
CA LYS A 15 -22.54 -11.33 15.26
C LYS A 15 -21.13 -11.93 15.37
N GLU A 16 -21.03 -13.15 15.90
CA GLU A 16 -19.77 -13.88 16.08
C GLU A 16 -19.10 -14.16 14.73
N GLU A 17 -19.90 -14.54 13.73
CA GLU A 17 -19.40 -14.82 12.39
C GLU A 17 -18.97 -13.53 11.67
N LYS A 18 -19.72 -12.43 11.85
CA LYS A 18 -19.27 -11.10 11.41
C LYS A 18 -17.92 -10.74 12.03
N ASP A 19 -17.79 -10.86 13.35
CA ASP A 19 -16.57 -10.51 14.08
C ASP A 19 -15.38 -11.35 13.62
N LYS A 20 -15.61 -12.65 13.33
CA LYS A 20 -14.60 -13.55 12.75
C LYS A 20 -14.14 -13.10 11.37
N LEU A 21 -15.06 -12.73 10.47
CA LEU A 21 -14.72 -12.21 9.14
C LEU A 21 -13.92 -10.90 9.22
N VAL A 22 -14.34 -9.98 10.10
CA VAL A 22 -13.61 -8.73 10.34
C VAL A 22 -12.20 -9.02 10.85
N ALA A 23 -12.05 -9.93 11.82
CA ALA A 23 -10.75 -10.31 12.35
C ALA A 23 -9.85 -10.97 11.28
N GLU A 24 -10.42 -11.78 10.40
CA GLU A 24 -9.69 -12.39 9.27
C GLU A 24 -9.16 -11.33 8.31
N VAL A 25 -9.98 -10.34 7.92
CA VAL A 25 -9.57 -9.24 7.05
C VAL A 25 -8.49 -8.37 7.71
N VAL A 26 -8.66 -8.01 8.99
CA VAL A 26 -7.65 -7.23 9.74
C VAL A 26 -6.32 -7.98 9.78
N ARG A 27 -6.36 -9.27 10.15
CA ARG A 27 -5.17 -10.12 10.21
C ARG A 27 -4.48 -10.21 8.85
N TYR A 28 -5.24 -10.42 7.78
CA TYR A 28 -4.70 -10.48 6.43
C TYR A 28 -4.00 -9.17 6.06
N ILE A 29 -4.62 -8.01 6.31
CA ILE A 29 -4.02 -6.71 6.02
C ILE A 29 -2.69 -6.53 6.73
N LEU A 30 -2.62 -6.81 8.04
CA LEU A 30 -1.40 -6.66 8.82
C LEU A 30 -0.27 -7.56 8.31
N PHE A 31 -0.55 -8.85 8.09
CA PHE A 31 0.47 -9.78 7.61
C PHE A 31 0.89 -9.53 6.17
N LYS A 32 -0.06 -9.22 5.28
CA LYS A 32 0.23 -8.95 3.87
C LYS A 32 1.07 -7.69 3.72
N THR A 33 0.78 -6.66 4.51
CA THR A 33 1.59 -5.43 4.54
C THR A 33 3.02 -5.74 4.97
N HIS A 34 3.20 -6.52 6.04
CA HIS A 34 4.55 -6.89 6.51
C HIS A 34 5.31 -7.77 5.51
N GLN A 35 4.65 -8.78 4.92
CA GLN A 35 5.27 -9.70 3.95
C GLN A 35 5.67 -9.01 2.64
N ASN A 36 4.88 -8.04 2.19
CA ASN A 36 5.08 -7.37 0.90
C ASN A 36 5.69 -5.96 1.05
N SER A 37 6.43 -5.68 2.13
CA SER A 37 7.11 -4.39 2.34
C SER A 37 6.20 -3.15 2.14
N GLY A 38 4.93 -3.23 2.56
CA GLY A 38 3.98 -2.13 2.44
C GLY A 38 3.30 -1.97 1.07
N CYS A 39 3.48 -2.91 0.14
CA CYS A 39 2.82 -2.85 -1.18
C CYS A 39 1.29 -2.76 -1.07
N PRO A 40 0.61 -2.02 -1.96
CA PRO A 40 -0.84 -1.91 -1.95
C PRO A 40 -1.55 -3.26 -2.10
N ILE A 41 -2.56 -3.51 -1.26
CA ILE A 41 -3.39 -4.72 -1.27
C ILE A 41 -4.61 -4.47 -2.15
N LYS A 42 -4.89 -5.34 -3.12
CA LYS A 42 -6.06 -5.14 -3.99
C LYS A 42 -7.36 -5.36 -3.22
N ARG A 43 -8.40 -4.58 -3.53
CA ARG A 43 -9.74 -4.77 -2.96
C ARG A 43 -10.30 -6.15 -3.23
N GLU A 44 -10.00 -6.70 -4.39
CA GLU A 44 -10.42 -8.06 -4.78
C GLU A 44 -9.86 -9.11 -3.81
N GLU A 45 -8.59 -9.01 -3.41
CA GLU A 45 -7.97 -9.94 -2.44
C GLU A 45 -8.70 -9.92 -1.10
N LEU A 46 -9.04 -8.74 -0.60
CA LEU A 46 -9.81 -8.60 0.64
C LEU A 46 -11.25 -9.11 0.49
N SER A 47 -11.87 -8.85 -0.66
CA SER A 47 -13.25 -9.27 -0.92
C SER A 47 -13.35 -10.79 -0.99
N GLN A 48 -12.36 -11.46 -1.58
CA GLN A 48 -12.28 -12.91 -1.68
C GLN A 48 -12.17 -13.62 -0.33
N LEU A 49 -11.65 -12.97 0.72
CA LEU A 49 -11.67 -13.56 2.07
C LEU A 49 -13.11 -13.76 2.56
N VAL A 50 -13.98 -12.82 2.22
CA VAL A 50 -15.38 -12.83 2.65
C VAL A 50 -16.25 -13.66 1.70
N THR A 51 -16.06 -13.54 0.38
CA THR A 51 -16.95 -14.19 -0.59
C THR A 51 -16.74 -15.69 -0.76
N LYS A 52 -15.67 -16.27 -0.19
CA LYS A 52 -15.46 -17.73 -0.16
C LYS A 52 -16.65 -18.47 0.43
N ASN A 53 -17.24 -17.90 1.48
CA ASN A 53 -18.30 -18.55 2.24
C ASN A 53 -19.66 -17.86 2.06
N TYR A 54 -19.69 -16.66 1.47
CA TYR A 54 -20.89 -15.82 1.40
C TYR A 54 -21.10 -15.21 0.01
N ARG A 55 -22.34 -15.26 -0.49
CA ARG A 55 -22.69 -14.73 -1.82
C ARG A 55 -23.26 -13.31 -1.78
N HIS A 56 -23.36 -12.71 -0.60
CA HIS A 56 -23.97 -11.39 -0.45
C HIS A 56 -23.07 -10.26 -0.97
N ARG A 57 -23.54 -9.53 -1.98
CA ARG A 57 -22.72 -8.57 -2.75
C ARG A 57 -22.16 -7.42 -1.92
N SER A 58 -22.91 -6.92 -0.94
CA SER A 58 -22.46 -5.78 -0.10
C SER A 58 -21.72 -6.20 1.16
N LEU A 59 -21.71 -7.50 1.51
CA LEU A 59 -21.06 -7.98 2.73
C LEU A 59 -19.55 -7.69 2.73
N PRO A 60 -18.78 -7.93 1.64
CA PRO A 60 -17.36 -7.60 1.61
C PRO A 60 -17.08 -6.12 1.88
N ALA A 61 -17.88 -5.22 1.31
CA ALA A 61 -17.72 -3.78 1.53
C ALA A 61 -17.94 -3.42 3.01
N TYR A 62 -18.96 -4.00 3.62
CA TYR A 62 -19.29 -3.81 5.03
C TYR A 62 -18.16 -4.32 5.95
N ILE A 63 -17.70 -5.56 5.74
CA ILE A 63 -16.61 -6.14 6.53
C ILE A 63 -15.31 -5.35 6.38
N ILE A 64 -14.98 -4.86 5.18
CA ILE A 64 -13.80 -4.02 4.95
C ILE A 64 -13.93 -2.68 5.72
N ASN A 65 -15.11 -2.07 5.76
CA ASN A 65 -15.33 -0.83 6.51
C ASN A 65 -15.19 -1.05 8.02
N GLU A 66 -15.71 -2.15 8.55
CA GLU A 66 -15.54 -2.53 9.96
C GLU A 66 -14.07 -2.83 10.28
N ALA A 67 -13.36 -3.52 9.39
CA ALA A 67 -11.92 -3.76 9.52
C ALA A 67 -11.11 -2.45 9.52
N LYS A 68 -11.48 -1.48 8.69
CA LYS A 68 -10.89 -0.12 8.70
C LYS A 68 -11.09 0.57 10.05
N ALA A 69 -12.29 0.48 10.65
CA ALA A 69 -12.55 1.03 11.96
C ALA A 69 -11.71 0.35 13.06
N LYS A 70 -11.59 -0.99 13.02
CA LYS A 70 -10.76 -1.75 13.97
C LYS A 70 -9.27 -1.44 13.83
N LEU A 71 -8.75 -1.32 12.60
CA LEU A 71 -7.36 -0.92 12.35
C LEU A 71 -7.05 0.45 12.96
N SER A 72 -7.95 1.42 12.80
CA SER A 72 -7.73 2.77 13.36
C SER A 72 -7.85 2.77 14.88
N THR A 73 -8.93 2.20 15.43
CA THR A 73 -9.22 2.28 16.88
C THR A 73 -8.32 1.41 17.76
N ILE A 74 -7.89 0.25 17.28
CA ILE A 74 -7.12 -0.72 18.08
C ILE A 74 -5.63 -0.61 17.76
N PHE A 75 -5.27 -0.47 16.49
CA PHE A 75 -3.88 -0.55 16.04
C PHE A 75 -3.27 0.81 15.68
N GLY A 76 -4.06 1.89 15.64
CA GLY A 76 -3.57 3.20 15.22
C GLY A 76 -3.17 3.24 13.74
N TYR A 77 -3.83 2.46 12.88
CA TYR A 77 -3.60 2.47 11.43
C TYR A 77 -4.81 2.98 10.66
N GLU A 78 -4.58 3.89 9.73
CA GLU A 78 -5.56 4.26 8.70
C GLU A 78 -5.45 3.30 7.52
N LEU A 79 -6.53 2.61 7.16
CA LEU A 79 -6.63 1.93 5.87
C LEU A 79 -7.08 2.93 4.80
N ARG A 80 -6.17 3.35 3.93
CA ARG A 80 -6.42 4.33 2.87
C ARG A 80 -6.64 3.63 1.53
N GLU A 81 -7.73 3.99 0.86
CA GLU A 81 -8.01 3.53 -0.50
C GLU A 81 -7.22 4.35 -1.50
N LEU A 82 -6.57 3.67 -2.43
CA LEU A 82 -5.88 4.23 -3.57
C LEU A 82 -6.71 3.94 -4.82
N GLN A 83 -7.03 4.99 -5.57
CA GLN A 83 -7.49 4.83 -6.95
C GLN A 83 -6.26 4.76 -7.85
N ARG A 84 -6.12 3.66 -8.59
CA ARG A 84 -5.07 3.56 -9.60
C ARG A 84 -5.44 4.46 -10.78
N SER A 85 -4.95 5.70 -10.78
CA SER A 85 -4.98 6.55 -11.96
C SER A 85 -4.17 5.86 -13.05
N ARG A 86 -4.84 5.36 -14.09
CA ARG A 86 -4.15 4.97 -15.32
C ARG A 86 -3.47 6.25 -15.85
N PRO A 87 -2.16 6.23 -16.17
CA PRO A 87 -1.58 7.35 -16.89
C PRO A 87 -2.40 7.52 -18.17
N SER A 88 -3.00 8.70 -18.33
CA SER A 88 -3.67 9.09 -19.54
C SER A 88 -2.63 9.03 -20.65
N SER A 89 -2.63 7.95 -21.44
CA SER A 89 -1.84 7.93 -22.66
C SER A 89 -2.35 9.09 -23.51
N THR A 90 -1.43 9.91 -23.98
CA THR A 90 -1.68 10.92 -25.00
C THR A 90 -2.24 10.22 -26.24
N SER A 91 -3.54 10.05 -26.29
CA SER A 91 -4.29 9.74 -27.49
C SER A 91 -5.67 10.36 -27.35
N HIS A 92 -5.86 11.51 -27.97
CA HIS A 92 -7.16 11.95 -28.42
C HIS A 92 -7.81 10.81 -29.22
N SER A 93 -8.63 9.99 -28.59
CA SER A 93 -9.62 9.19 -29.29
C SER A 93 -10.73 8.75 -28.35
N ARG A 94 -11.85 9.45 -28.51
CA ARG A 94 -13.24 8.96 -28.39
C ARG A 94 -13.66 8.44 -27.03
N LEU A 95 -14.54 9.24 -26.42
CA LEU A 95 -15.74 8.83 -25.69
C LEU A 95 -16.12 7.36 -25.94
N SER A 96 -15.61 6.46 -25.10
CA SER A 96 -16.23 5.18 -24.85
C SER A 96 -16.39 5.06 -23.35
N GLN A 97 -17.64 5.20 -22.93
CA GLN A 97 -18.16 4.93 -21.61
C GLN A 97 -17.96 3.44 -21.31
N GLN A 98 -16.74 3.05 -20.94
CA GLN A 98 -16.49 1.81 -20.23
C GLN A 98 -15.96 2.21 -18.87
N SER A 99 -16.88 2.18 -17.90
CA SER A 99 -16.60 2.11 -16.48
C SER A 99 -15.76 0.86 -16.19
N GLY A 100 -14.47 0.92 -16.52
CA GLY A 100 -13.49 0.05 -15.91
C GLY A 100 -13.51 0.43 -14.44
N VAL A 101 -14.14 -0.41 -13.61
CA VAL A 101 -14.10 -0.25 -12.16
C VAL A 101 -12.65 -0.03 -11.80
N ASP A 102 -12.31 1.19 -11.35
CA ASP A 102 -10.96 1.49 -10.89
C ASP A 102 -10.55 0.35 -9.95
N ALA A 103 -9.42 -0.31 -10.26
CA ALA A 103 -8.91 -1.37 -9.40
C ALA A 103 -8.46 -0.71 -8.10
N LYS A 104 -9.40 -0.63 -7.14
CA LYS A 104 -9.16 -0.08 -5.81
C LYS A 104 -8.13 -0.94 -5.11
N SER A 105 -7.11 -0.29 -4.57
CA SER A 105 -6.12 -0.93 -3.69
C SER A 105 -6.08 -0.19 -2.37
N TYR A 106 -5.51 -0.80 -1.34
CA TYR A 106 -5.40 -0.20 -0.03
C TYR A 106 -3.97 -0.23 0.47
N VAL A 107 -3.61 0.79 1.24
CA VAL A 107 -2.38 0.85 2.03
C VAL A 107 -2.75 1.19 3.47
N ILE A 108 -1.97 0.68 4.43
CA ILE A 108 -2.08 1.12 5.82
C ILE A 108 -1.10 2.26 6.09
N ILE A 109 -1.56 3.26 6.82
CA ILE A 109 -0.76 4.44 7.19
C ILE A 109 -0.81 4.57 8.71
N SER A 110 0.35 4.70 9.35
CA SER A 110 0.40 4.93 10.79
C SER A 110 -0.27 6.26 11.14
N GLN A 111 -1.16 6.25 12.15
CA GLN A 111 -1.77 7.44 12.73
C GLN A 111 -0.98 7.95 13.96
N LEU A 112 0.19 7.36 14.23
CA LEU A 112 1.05 7.84 15.31
C LEU A 112 1.60 9.24 14.98
N PRO A 113 1.72 10.13 15.97
CA PRO A 113 2.45 11.38 15.79
C PRO A 113 3.88 11.11 15.30
N ALA A 114 4.41 11.98 14.42
CA ALA A 114 5.72 11.79 13.78
C ALA A 114 6.84 11.51 14.79
N GLU A 115 6.86 12.22 15.92
CA GLU A 115 7.88 12.05 16.96
C GLU A 115 7.82 10.66 17.63
N VAL A 116 6.61 10.12 17.79
CA VAL A 116 6.39 8.79 18.36
C VAL A 116 6.80 7.73 17.35
N TYR A 117 6.40 7.89 16.09
CA TYR A 117 6.77 6.98 15.01
C TYR A 117 8.30 6.90 14.86
N LYS A 118 8.97 8.05 14.80
CA LYS A 118 10.43 8.13 14.71
C LYS A 118 11.14 7.46 15.90
N LYS A 119 10.59 7.60 17.11
CA LYS A 119 11.21 7.08 18.32
C LYS A 119 11.04 5.57 18.50
N TYR A 120 9.91 5.01 18.08
CA TYR A 120 9.52 3.65 18.44
C TYR A 120 9.32 2.70 17.25
N VAL A 121 9.18 3.22 16.03
CA VAL A 121 8.85 2.43 14.84
C VAL A 121 9.93 2.54 13.77
N GLU A 122 10.45 3.74 13.55
CA GLU A 122 11.49 3.97 12.54
C GLU A 122 12.77 3.22 12.91
N ASP A 123 13.17 2.29 12.05
CA ASP A 123 14.48 1.64 12.17
C ASP A 123 15.55 2.56 11.58
N VAL A 124 16.29 3.20 12.47
CA VAL A 124 17.39 4.12 12.13
C VAL A 124 18.41 3.43 11.23
N ASN A 125 18.61 2.11 11.37
CA ASN A 125 19.57 1.35 10.58
C ASN A 125 19.14 1.15 9.12
N THR A 126 17.87 1.38 8.78
CA THR A 126 17.35 1.24 7.41
C THR A 126 16.79 2.54 6.83
N SER A 127 16.66 3.59 7.65
CA SER A 127 16.17 4.92 7.26
C SER A 127 16.87 5.52 6.04
N HIS A 128 18.19 5.36 5.94
CA HIS A 128 19.00 5.84 4.81
C HIS A 128 18.64 5.17 3.49
N LEU A 129 18.27 3.88 3.51
CA LEU A 129 17.83 3.15 2.33
C LEU A 129 16.46 3.64 1.85
N THR A 130 15.57 4.00 2.78
CA THR A 130 14.27 4.60 2.46
C THR A 130 14.44 5.97 1.81
N GLY A 131 15.30 6.82 2.36
CA GLY A 131 15.62 8.13 1.77
C GLY A 131 16.19 7.99 0.36
N PHE A 132 17.13 7.07 0.17
CA PHE A 132 17.70 6.77 -1.14
C PHE A 132 16.65 6.26 -2.14
N THR A 133 15.78 5.34 -1.72
CA THR A 133 14.68 4.83 -2.56
C THR A 133 13.74 5.95 -2.97
N PHE A 134 13.41 6.87 -2.06
CA PHE A 134 12.56 8.02 -2.34
C PHE A 134 13.16 8.94 -3.40
N VAL A 135 14.46 9.18 -3.35
CA VAL A 135 15.19 9.94 -4.36
C VAL A 135 15.13 9.26 -5.73
N ALA A 136 15.40 7.96 -5.79
CA ALA A 136 15.35 7.19 -7.04
C ALA A 136 13.94 7.21 -7.66
N ILE A 137 12.90 6.95 -6.86
CA ILE A 137 11.50 7.00 -7.32
C ILE A 137 11.11 8.41 -7.78
N SER A 138 11.56 9.45 -7.07
CA SER A 138 11.30 10.85 -7.46
C SER A 138 11.89 11.17 -8.83
N ILE A 139 13.10 10.70 -9.14
CA ILE A 139 13.72 10.85 -10.47
C ILE A 139 12.88 10.14 -11.53
N VAL A 140 12.50 8.88 -11.28
CA VAL A 140 11.65 8.10 -12.20
C VAL A 140 10.31 8.82 -12.44
N GLN A 141 9.71 9.36 -11.40
CA GLN A 141 8.44 10.08 -11.47
C GLN A 141 8.58 11.38 -12.28
N LEU A 142 9.64 12.15 -12.05
CA LEU A 142 9.95 13.36 -12.82
C LEU A 142 10.27 13.06 -14.30
N ALA A 143 10.78 11.88 -14.60
CA ALA A 143 11.02 11.39 -15.96
C ALA A 143 9.76 10.85 -16.67
N GLY A 144 8.57 10.97 -16.06
CA GLY A 144 7.32 10.49 -16.65
C GLY A 144 6.97 9.04 -16.29
N GLY A 145 7.49 8.54 -15.18
CA GLY A 145 7.18 7.21 -14.64
C GLY A 145 8.02 6.07 -15.23
N LYS A 146 8.94 6.37 -16.16
CA LYS A 146 9.92 5.41 -16.70
C LYS A 146 11.17 6.15 -17.14
N ILE A 147 12.34 5.56 -16.87
CA ILE A 147 13.64 6.08 -17.29
C ILE A 147 14.55 4.92 -17.69
N ALA A 148 15.48 5.16 -18.61
CA ALA A 148 16.56 4.21 -18.89
C ALA A 148 17.54 4.16 -17.70
N GLU A 149 18.09 2.99 -17.39
CA GLU A 149 18.98 2.81 -16.25
C GLU A 149 20.21 3.73 -16.30
N ASP A 150 20.85 3.86 -17.46
CA ASP A 150 22.00 4.77 -17.65
C ASP A 150 21.66 6.23 -17.31
N ASN A 151 20.45 6.66 -17.66
CA ASN A 151 19.98 8.02 -17.36
C ASN A 151 19.68 8.19 -15.87
N LEU A 152 19.16 7.17 -15.20
CA LEU A 152 18.99 7.18 -13.74
C LEU A 152 20.35 7.31 -13.04
N TRP A 153 21.34 6.51 -13.45
CA TRP A 153 22.70 6.62 -12.94
C TRP A 153 23.34 7.97 -13.22
N HIS A 154 23.05 8.60 -14.36
CA HIS A 154 23.51 9.95 -14.65
C HIS A 154 22.97 10.96 -13.63
N HIS A 155 21.70 10.86 -13.23
CA HIS A 155 21.12 11.71 -12.18
C HIS A 155 21.69 11.40 -10.78
N LEU A 156 21.88 10.13 -10.45
CA LEU A 156 22.44 9.69 -9.16
C LEU A 156 23.90 10.15 -8.98
N LYS A 157 24.71 10.10 -10.04
CA LYS A 157 26.10 10.59 -10.03
C LYS A 157 26.19 12.07 -9.66
N ARG A 158 25.21 12.89 -10.08
CA ARG A 158 25.14 14.31 -9.70
C ARG A 158 24.87 14.54 -8.21
N MET A 159 24.40 13.52 -7.51
CA MET A 159 24.21 13.51 -6.05
C MET A 159 25.36 12.80 -5.32
N GLY A 160 26.43 12.45 -6.03
CA GLY A 160 27.61 11.77 -5.46
C GLY A 160 27.46 10.26 -5.34
N LEU A 161 26.48 9.65 -6.01
CA LEU A 161 26.25 8.20 -5.98
C LEU A 161 26.68 7.57 -7.30
N HIS A 162 27.70 6.73 -7.25
CA HIS A 162 28.26 6.07 -8.42
C HIS A 162 27.87 4.59 -8.44
N GLU A 163 27.65 4.04 -9.63
CA GLU A 163 27.32 2.62 -9.83
C GLU A 163 28.42 1.68 -9.31
N THR A 164 29.68 2.14 -9.34
CA THR A 164 30.86 1.40 -8.89
C THR A 164 31.13 1.54 -7.39
N ASP A 165 30.25 2.22 -6.64
CA ASP A 165 30.44 2.39 -5.20
C ASP A 165 30.07 1.10 -4.47
N GLU A 166 31.08 0.28 -4.22
CA GLU A 166 30.93 -0.98 -3.47
C GLU A 166 30.90 -0.76 -1.95
N ASN A 167 31.45 0.35 -1.45
CA ASN A 167 31.62 0.64 -0.02
C ASN A 167 31.22 2.08 0.34
N HIS A 168 30.05 2.55 -0.10
CA HIS A 168 29.55 3.86 0.32
C HIS A 168 29.38 3.89 1.86
N PRO A 169 29.88 4.89 2.59
CA PRO A 169 29.92 4.86 4.06
C PRO A 169 28.55 4.75 4.74
N VAL A 170 27.49 5.14 4.03
CA VAL A 170 26.10 5.07 4.52
C VAL A 170 25.27 4.02 3.78
N LEU A 171 25.64 3.66 2.55
CA LEU A 171 24.82 2.82 1.66
C LEU A 171 25.48 1.48 1.33
N GLY A 172 26.75 1.25 1.69
CA GLY A 172 27.47 0.05 1.25
C GLY A 172 27.49 -0.06 -0.28
N ASN A 173 27.13 -1.24 -0.80
CA ASN A 173 27.08 -1.49 -2.24
C ASN A 173 25.78 -0.97 -2.85
N VAL A 174 25.88 0.18 -3.54
CA VAL A 174 24.72 0.90 -4.08
C VAL A 174 24.00 0.10 -5.17
N LYS A 175 24.76 -0.63 -6.00
CA LYS A 175 24.21 -1.45 -7.09
C LYS A 175 23.42 -2.65 -6.56
N GLN A 176 23.93 -3.30 -5.51
CA GLN A 176 23.22 -4.40 -4.86
C GLN A 176 21.90 -3.93 -4.24
N ILE A 177 21.89 -2.78 -3.56
CA ILE A 177 20.65 -2.23 -2.99
C ILE A 177 19.61 -1.94 -4.07
N PHE A 178 20.03 -1.39 -5.22
CA PHE A 178 19.12 -1.19 -6.34
C PHE A 178 18.48 -2.51 -6.80
N ALA A 179 19.29 -3.55 -6.99
CA ALA A 179 18.81 -4.85 -7.43
C ALA A 179 17.85 -5.50 -6.41
N GLU A 180 18.19 -5.46 -5.12
CA GLU A 180 17.35 -5.99 -4.03
C GLU A 180 16.01 -5.25 -3.92
N ARG A 181 16.02 -3.94 -4.16
CA ARG A 181 14.84 -3.08 -4.08
C ARG A 181 13.96 -3.17 -5.33
N GLN A 182 14.51 -3.37 -6.52
CA GLN A 182 13.73 -3.57 -7.75
C GLN A 182 12.71 -4.72 -7.62
N GLY A 183 13.06 -5.80 -6.92
CA GLY A 183 12.14 -6.93 -6.67
C GLY A 183 11.03 -6.64 -5.65
N GLN A 184 11.13 -5.55 -4.89
CA GLN A 184 10.18 -5.13 -3.85
C GLN A 184 9.35 -3.91 -4.26
N TRP A 185 9.59 -3.33 -5.43
CA TRP A 185 8.85 -2.17 -5.93
C TRP A 185 7.53 -2.60 -6.61
N PRO A 186 6.43 -1.86 -6.40
CA PRO A 186 5.11 -2.18 -6.96
C PRO A 186 4.99 -1.97 -8.48
#